data_AF-A0A353EYZ1-F1
#
_entry.id   AF-A0A353EYZ1-F1
#
_cell.length_a   1.000
_cell.length_b   1.000
_cell.length_c   1.000
_cell.angle_alpha   90.00
_cell.angle_beta   90.00
_cell.angle_gamma   90.00
#
_symmetry.space_group_name_H-M   'P 1'
#
loop_
_entity.id
_entity.type
_entity.pdbx_description
1 polymer ?
#
loop_
_entity_poly.entity_id
_entity_poly.type
_entity_poly.pdbx_seq_one_letter_code
_entity_poly.pdbx_strand_id
1 'polypeptide(L)'
;MGRTRFITLVLFLSMILLTVSSPVFASHTDLAGTPKKKFNPRIYIRTDKPILSEMTAEEQYDFLVGAGVAIPAFVQSGISHTEFIASVIEGTEIYPNYDIALIDSTMLSFGAAIRDAVNAYYCREPLLSQFSEEEQLRILRDYGVDFPEKLWEQYRKLILTSVSYSERYNHTMDVINNPIGLDINEMVHAAVSAYYEDHPLALETLAYLHQSVLETHICGPIPLLDSDGQLCGWEEPYK
;
A
#
# COMPACT_ATOMS: atom_id res chain seq x y z
N MET A 1 32.18 -28.20 37.45
CA MET A 1 32.44 -27.06 36.55
C MET A 1 31.80 -27.16 35.15
N GLY A 2 30.99 -28.19 34.82
CA GLY A 2 30.39 -28.35 33.47
C GLY A 2 28.95 -27.85 33.29
N ARG A 3 28.19 -27.61 34.37
CA ARG A 3 26.76 -27.23 34.27
C ARG A 3 26.52 -25.77 33.86
N THR A 4 27.38 -24.84 34.27
CA THR A 4 27.25 -23.42 33.92
C THR A 4 27.50 -23.16 32.43
N ARG A 5 28.47 -23.84 31.82
CA ARG A 5 28.78 -23.69 30.38
C ARG A 5 27.65 -24.17 29.47
N PHE A 6 26.92 -25.22 29.88
CA PHE A 6 25.79 -25.75 29.13
C PHE A 6 24.59 -24.79 29.14
N ILE A 7 24.31 -24.17 30.29
CA ILE A 7 23.23 -23.17 30.42
C ILE A 7 23.52 -21.92 29.59
N THR A 8 24.76 -21.43 29.61
CA THR A 8 25.16 -20.28 28.77
C THR A 8 25.03 -20.59 27.28
N LEU A 9 25.41 -21.79 26.86
CA LEU A 9 25.30 -22.21 25.46
C LEU A 9 23.84 -22.30 25.01
N VAL A 10 22.97 -22.89 25.83
CA VAL A 10 21.52 -22.99 25.54
C VAL A 10 20.88 -21.61 25.48
N LEU A 11 21.21 -20.69 26.40
CA LEU A 11 20.72 -19.31 26.36
C LEU A 11 21.20 -18.56 25.12
N PHE A 12 22.45 -18.76 24.71
CA PHE A 12 22.99 -18.13 23.50
C PHE A 12 22.33 -18.66 22.24
N LEU A 13 22.12 -19.98 22.13
CA LEU A 13 21.36 -20.60 21.04
C LEU A 13 19.89 -20.18 21.04
N SER A 14 19.29 -20.01 22.22
CA SER A 14 17.91 -19.53 22.35
C SER A 14 17.78 -18.07 21.93
N MET A 15 18.76 -17.22 22.26
CA MET A 15 18.81 -15.83 21.79
C MET A 15 19.03 -15.77 20.28
N ILE A 16 19.93 -16.59 19.72
CA ILE A 16 20.12 -16.66 18.26
C ILE A 16 18.82 -17.13 17.60
N LEU A 17 18.17 -18.17 18.12
CA LEU A 17 16.88 -18.62 17.61
C LEU A 17 15.87 -17.47 17.68
N LEU A 18 15.71 -16.80 18.82
CA LEU A 18 14.79 -15.66 18.96
C LEU A 18 15.14 -14.50 18.02
N THR A 19 16.41 -14.23 17.72
CA THR A 19 16.79 -13.19 16.75
C THR A 19 16.61 -13.59 15.29
N VAL A 20 16.59 -14.89 14.99
CA VAL A 20 16.41 -15.42 13.62
C VAL A 20 14.95 -15.81 13.37
N SER A 21 14.19 -16.10 14.42
CA SER A 21 12.77 -16.50 14.38
C SER A 21 11.81 -15.41 14.84
N SER A 22 12.29 -14.30 15.41
CA SER A 22 11.52 -13.06 15.34
C SER A 22 11.73 -12.51 13.94
N PRO A 23 10.68 -12.33 13.12
CA PRO A 23 10.78 -11.36 12.04
C PRO A 23 11.20 -10.08 12.74
N VAL A 24 12.39 -9.56 12.41
CA VAL A 24 12.85 -8.27 12.88
C VAL A 24 11.82 -7.28 12.37
N PHE A 25 10.78 -7.00 13.15
CA PHE A 25 9.85 -5.92 12.89
C PHE A 25 10.74 -4.70 12.76
N ALA A 26 10.88 -4.21 11.53
CA ALA A 26 11.46 -2.91 11.28
C ALA A 26 10.64 -1.95 12.14
N SER A 27 11.30 -1.39 13.14
CA SER A 27 10.70 -0.33 13.92
C SER A 27 10.49 0.87 12.98
N HIS A 28 9.53 1.76 13.26
CA HIS A 28 9.34 3.01 12.49
C HIS A 28 10.66 3.78 12.26
N THR A 29 11.64 3.60 13.15
CA THR A 29 12.99 4.17 13.08
C THR A 29 13.92 3.58 12.02
N ASP A 30 13.72 2.33 11.57
CA ASP A 30 14.61 1.69 10.58
C ASP A 30 14.38 2.25 9.17
N LEU A 31 13.19 2.76 8.88
CA LEU A 31 12.84 3.40 7.61
C LEU A 31 13.48 4.80 7.43
N ALA A 32 13.76 5.51 8.53
CA ALA A 32 14.28 6.88 8.49
C ALA A 32 15.77 6.97 8.12
N GLY A 33 16.52 5.87 8.23
CA GLY A 33 17.97 5.83 8.04
C GLY A 33 18.46 5.47 6.63
N THR A 34 17.57 4.98 5.76
CA THR A 34 17.98 4.50 4.43
C THR A 34 18.21 5.69 3.47
N PRO A 35 19.35 5.81 2.78
CA PRO A 35 19.61 6.93 1.89
C PRO A 35 18.56 7.04 0.76
N LYS A 36 17.82 8.15 0.75
CA LYS A 36 16.70 8.53 -0.15
C LYS A 36 16.95 8.45 -1.69
N LYS A 37 18.14 8.05 -2.13
CA LYS A 37 18.50 7.93 -3.56
C LYS A 37 18.92 6.52 -3.97
N LYS A 38 18.90 5.58 -3.03
CA LYS A 38 19.17 4.15 -3.26
C LYS A 38 18.24 3.36 -2.37
N PHE A 39 16.94 3.53 -2.58
CA PHE A 39 16.00 2.55 -2.10
C PHE A 39 16.35 1.22 -2.78
N ASN A 40 16.86 0.28 -1.99
CA ASN A 40 17.18 -1.05 -2.45
C ASN A 40 16.07 -1.96 -1.93
N PRO A 41 15.09 -2.34 -2.77
CA PRO A 41 13.99 -3.21 -2.35
C PRO A 41 14.48 -4.51 -1.68
N ARG A 42 15.74 -4.91 -1.93
CA ARG A 42 16.42 -6.03 -1.24
C ARG A 42 16.45 -5.93 0.30
N ILE A 43 16.34 -4.73 0.88
CA ILE A 43 16.39 -4.58 2.35
C ILE A 43 15.05 -4.96 2.99
N TYR A 44 13.94 -4.88 2.26
CA TYR A 44 12.60 -5.05 2.84
C TYR A 44 11.74 -6.15 2.19
N ILE A 45 12.10 -6.63 0.99
CA ILE A 45 11.57 -7.91 0.47
C ILE A 45 12.16 -9.03 1.36
N ARG A 46 11.52 -9.30 2.50
CA ARG A 46 11.84 -10.40 3.43
C ARG A 46 11.42 -11.74 2.85
N THR A 47 11.83 -12.02 1.63
CA THR A 47 11.50 -13.28 0.98
C THR A 47 12.77 -13.93 0.48
N ASP A 48 12.95 -15.20 0.83
CA ASP A 48 13.83 -16.15 0.17
C ASP A 48 13.45 -16.39 -1.32
N LYS A 49 12.39 -15.73 -1.78
CA LYS A 49 11.89 -15.76 -3.14
C LYS A 49 12.75 -14.91 -4.09
N PRO A 50 12.99 -15.39 -5.32
CA PRO A 50 13.65 -14.61 -6.37
C PRO A 50 13.01 -13.24 -6.64
N ILE A 51 13.82 -12.28 -7.10
CA ILE A 51 13.34 -10.96 -7.54
C ILE A 51 12.81 -11.08 -8.97
N LEU A 52 11.54 -10.75 -9.18
CA LEU A 52 10.85 -10.90 -10.47
C LEU A 52 11.38 -9.92 -11.52
N SER A 53 11.75 -8.69 -11.14
CA SER A 53 12.35 -7.72 -12.09
C SER A 53 13.73 -8.13 -12.60
N GLU A 54 14.43 -9.05 -11.91
CA GLU A 54 15.72 -9.58 -12.35
C GLU A 54 15.58 -10.80 -13.29
N MET A 55 14.37 -11.33 -13.45
CA MET A 55 14.07 -12.44 -14.34
C MET A 55 14.02 -12.00 -15.81
N THR A 56 14.18 -12.97 -16.72
CA THR A 56 13.96 -12.76 -18.15
C THR A 56 12.48 -12.44 -18.44
N ALA A 57 12.21 -11.81 -19.58
CA ALA A 57 10.84 -11.51 -20.00
C ALA A 57 9.97 -12.77 -20.14
N GLU A 58 10.57 -13.90 -20.53
CA GLU A 58 9.90 -15.21 -20.61
C GLU A 58 9.51 -15.71 -19.21
N GLU A 59 10.43 -15.66 -18.25
CA GLU A 59 10.16 -16.05 -16.86
C GLU A 59 9.13 -15.14 -16.19
N GLN A 60 9.13 -13.83 -16.46
CA GLN A 60 8.10 -12.90 -15.98
C GLN A 60 6.73 -13.23 -16.57
N TYR A 61 6.67 -13.58 -17.85
CA TYR A 61 5.44 -14.01 -18.50
C TYR A 61 4.91 -15.31 -17.88
N ASP A 62 5.78 -16.30 -17.69
CA ASP A 62 5.44 -17.59 -17.07
C ASP A 62 4.97 -17.41 -15.63
N PHE A 63 5.59 -16.50 -14.88
CA PHE A 63 5.13 -16.11 -13.55
C PHE A 63 3.69 -15.60 -13.58
N LEU A 64 3.35 -14.67 -14.48
CA LEU A 64 2.00 -14.11 -14.57
C LEU A 64 0.96 -15.17 -14.96
N VAL A 65 1.29 -16.06 -15.89
CA VAL A 65 0.43 -17.18 -16.25
C VAL A 65 0.25 -18.14 -15.07
N GLY A 66 1.32 -18.45 -14.35
CA GLY A 66 1.30 -19.30 -13.14
C GLY A 66 0.50 -18.68 -12.00
N ALA A 67 0.48 -17.36 -11.89
CA ALA A 67 -0.33 -16.60 -10.94
C ALA A 67 -1.81 -16.46 -11.36
N GLY A 68 -2.19 -16.97 -12.54
CA GLY A 68 -3.56 -16.90 -13.05
C GLY A 68 -3.96 -15.54 -13.61
N VAL A 69 -3.00 -14.68 -13.94
CA VAL A 69 -3.27 -13.37 -14.56
C VAL A 69 -3.77 -13.58 -15.98
N ALA A 70 -4.94 -13.02 -16.30
CA ALA A 70 -5.50 -13.08 -17.63
C ALA A 70 -4.69 -12.19 -18.59
N ILE A 71 -3.90 -12.81 -19.48
CA ILE A 71 -3.05 -12.10 -20.44
C ILE A 71 -3.91 -11.58 -21.61
N PRO A 72 -4.04 -10.25 -21.79
CA PRO A 72 -4.83 -9.68 -22.88
C PRO A 72 -4.25 -9.99 -24.27
N ALA A 73 -5.11 -10.01 -25.29
CA ALA A 73 -4.72 -10.31 -26.68
C ALA A 73 -3.66 -9.34 -27.25
N PHE A 74 -3.66 -8.08 -26.79
CA PHE A 74 -2.66 -7.09 -27.22
C PHE A 74 -1.24 -7.42 -26.72
N VAL A 75 -1.11 -8.11 -25.58
CA VAL A 75 0.18 -8.60 -25.08
C VAL A 75 0.62 -9.82 -25.89
N GLN A 76 -0.32 -10.67 -26.29
CA GLN A 76 -0.07 -11.88 -27.08
C GLN A 76 0.34 -11.58 -28.53
N SER A 77 0.03 -10.39 -29.06
CA SER A 77 0.39 -9.99 -30.43
C SER A 77 1.86 -9.56 -30.60
N GLY A 78 2.68 -9.64 -29.54
CA GLY A 78 4.14 -9.66 -29.63
C GLY A 78 4.83 -8.31 -29.88
N ILE A 79 4.10 -7.19 -29.84
CA ILE A 79 4.68 -5.85 -30.06
C ILE A 79 4.74 -5.11 -28.71
N SER A 80 5.94 -4.81 -28.20
CA SER A 80 6.23 -3.73 -27.23
C SER A 80 5.62 -3.79 -25.81
N HIS A 81 5.04 -4.89 -25.34
CA HIS A 81 4.39 -4.94 -24.01
C HIS A 81 5.20 -5.66 -22.92
N THR A 82 6.37 -6.22 -23.24
CA THR A 82 7.32 -6.76 -22.25
C THR A 82 7.91 -5.67 -21.36
N GLU A 83 8.20 -4.49 -21.91
CA GLU A 83 8.65 -3.32 -21.14
C GLU A 83 7.57 -2.84 -20.16
N PHE A 84 6.30 -2.92 -20.56
CA PHE A 84 5.18 -2.61 -19.66
C PHE A 84 5.14 -3.58 -18.48
N ILE A 85 5.15 -4.90 -18.74
CA ILE A 85 5.15 -5.92 -17.68
C ILE A 85 6.35 -5.72 -16.75
N ALA A 86 7.56 -5.58 -17.29
CA ALA A 86 8.77 -5.36 -16.51
C ALA A 86 8.67 -4.09 -15.65
N SER A 87 8.17 -2.98 -16.22
CA SER A 87 7.97 -1.73 -15.49
C SER A 87 6.93 -1.86 -14.38
N VAL A 88 5.83 -2.59 -14.59
CA VAL A 88 4.81 -2.79 -13.55
C VAL A 88 5.36 -3.66 -12.43
N ILE A 89 6.09 -4.73 -12.77
CA ILE A 89 6.74 -5.62 -11.80
C ILE A 89 7.76 -4.84 -10.97
N GLU A 90 8.72 -4.16 -11.61
CA GLU A 90 9.75 -3.36 -10.93
C GLU A 90 9.11 -2.26 -10.08
N GLY A 91 8.14 -1.54 -10.64
CA GLY A 91 7.38 -0.51 -9.92
C GLY A 91 6.68 -1.07 -8.68
N THR A 92 6.07 -2.25 -8.77
CA THR A 92 5.35 -2.90 -7.66
C THR A 92 6.31 -3.47 -6.61
N GLU A 93 7.45 -4.02 -7.03
CA GLU A 93 8.49 -4.51 -6.13
C GLU A 93 9.03 -3.40 -5.24
N ILE A 94 9.19 -2.21 -5.81
CA ILE A 94 9.62 -0.99 -5.12
C ILE A 94 8.47 -0.38 -4.30
N TYR A 95 7.29 -0.26 -4.89
CA TYR A 95 6.10 0.35 -4.31
C TYR A 95 4.90 -0.60 -4.44
N PRO A 96 4.47 -1.28 -3.36
CA PRO A 96 3.39 -2.28 -3.47
C PRO A 96 2.05 -1.70 -3.94
N ASN A 97 1.87 -0.37 -3.85
CA ASN A 97 0.69 0.33 -4.36
C ASN A 97 0.92 1.02 -5.72
N TYR A 98 1.89 0.56 -6.50
CA TYR A 98 2.24 1.15 -7.79
C TYR A 98 1.00 1.36 -8.67
N ASP A 99 0.61 2.62 -8.81
CA ASP A 99 -0.51 3.06 -9.64
C ASP A 99 0.05 3.60 -10.95
N ILE A 100 -0.37 3.00 -12.06
CA ILE A 100 0.02 3.47 -13.40
C ILE A 100 -1.09 4.36 -13.93
N ALA A 101 -0.77 5.64 -14.15
CA ALA A 101 -1.67 6.55 -14.86
C ALA A 101 -1.70 6.15 -16.35
N LEU A 102 -2.68 5.34 -16.75
CA LEU A 102 -2.88 4.90 -18.13
C LEU A 102 -4.19 5.46 -18.68
N ILE A 103 -4.16 5.82 -19.96
CA ILE A 103 -5.32 6.37 -20.69
C ILE A 103 -6.27 5.24 -21.12
N ASP A 104 -5.77 4.01 -21.24
CA ASP A 104 -6.52 2.82 -21.68
C ASP A 104 -6.97 1.97 -20.49
N SER A 105 -8.28 1.71 -20.40
CA SER A 105 -8.89 0.95 -19.30
C SER A 105 -8.45 -0.51 -19.26
N THR A 106 -8.12 -1.11 -20.41
CA THR A 106 -7.64 -2.50 -20.49
C THR A 106 -6.21 -2.60 -19.95
N MET A 107 -5.35 -1.65 -20.30
CA MET A 107 -3.99 -1.61 -19.74
C MET A 107 -4.00 -1.31 -18.25
N LEU A 108 -4.92 -0.46 -17.78
CA LEU A 108 -5.11 -0.18 -16.36
C LEU A 108 -5.48 -1.45 -15.58
N SER A 109 -6.51 -2.19 -16.03
CA SER A 109 -6.92 -3.44 -15.40
C SER A 109 -5.82 -4.51 -15.44
N PHE A 110 -5.07 -4.58 -16.54
CA PHE A 110 -3.94 -5.51 -16.64
C PHE A 110 -2.79 -5.15 -15.70
N GLY A 111 -2.44 -3.85 -15.60
CA GLY A 111 -1.44 -3.37 -14.64
C GLY A 111 -1.82 -3.67 -13.19
N ALA A 112 -3.08 -3.46 -12.82
CA ALA A 112 -3.60 -3.83 -11.50
C ALA A 112 -3.47 -5.34 -11.23
N ALA A 113 -3.79 -6.19 -12.21
CA ALA A 113 -3.66 -7.63 -12.08
C ALA A 113 -2.19 -8.09 -11.90
N ILE A 114 -1.24 -7.44 -12.60
CA ILE A 114 0.20 -7.68 -12.39
C ILE A 114 0.60 -7.27 -10.96
N ARG A 115 0.22 -6.06 -10.52
CA ARG A 115 0.50 -5.56 -9.17
C ARG A 115 0.01 -6.53 -8.10
N ASP A 116 -1.24 -6.98 -8.23
CA ASP A 116 -1.86 -7.89 -7.26
C ASP A 116 -1.16 -9.25 -7.23
N ALA A 117 -0.75 -9.77 -8.39
CA ALA A 117 0.05 -11.00 -8.49
C ALA A 117 1.43 -10.86 -7.83
N VAL A 118 2.12 -9.74 -8.04
CA VAL A 118 3.43 -9.44 -7.42
C VAL A 118 3.29 -9.30 -5.90
N ASN A 119 2.27 -8.60 -5.42
CA ASN A 119 2.02 -8.47 -3.98
C ASN A 119 1.72 -9.82 -3.35
N ALA A 120 0.87 -10.64 -3.97
CA ALA A 120 0.60 -12.00 -3.52
C ALA A 120 1.87 -12.86 -3.50
N TYR A 121 2.72 -12.75 -4.53
CA TYR A 121 4.00 -13.45 -4.59
C TYR A 121 4.90 -13.09 -3.40
N TYR A 122 4.92 -11.83 -2.95
CA TYR A 122 5.69 -11.40 -1.79
C TYR A 122 4.93 -11.48 -0.45
N CYS A 123 3.75 -12.11 -0.42
CA CYS A 123 2.87 -12.20 0.75
C CYS A 123 2.52 -10.82 1.36
N ARG A 124 2.41 -9.79 0.51
CA ARG A 124 2.03 -8.44 0.91
C ARG A 124 0.51 -8.34 0.92
N GLU A 125 -0.02 -7.74 1.97
CA GLU A 125 -1.44 -7.41 2.03
C GLU A 125 -1.69 -6.09 1.29
N PRO A 126 -2.84 -5.98 0.58
CA PRO A 126 -3.24 -4.75 -0.09
C PRO A 126 -3.59 -3.66 0.94
N LEU A 127 -3.48 -2.41 0.50
CA LEU A 127 -4.03 -1.27 1.24
C LEU A 127 -5.56 -1.34 1.27
N LEU A 128 -6.17 -0.71 2.27
CA LEU A 128 -7.63 -0.58 2.37
C LEU A 128 -8.20 0.06 1.09
N SER A 129 -7.57 1.12 0.57
CA SER A 129 -8.01 1.79 -0.68
C SER A 129 -7.99 0.91 -1.94
N GLN A 130 -7.31 -0.24 -1.90
CA GLN A 130 -7.21 -1.15 -3.05
C GLN A 130 -8.32 -2.20 -3.09
N PHE A 131 -9.08 -2.36 -1.99
CA PHE A 131 -10.24 -3.25 -1.99
C PHE A 131 -11.41 -2.66 -2.79
N SER A 132 -12.38 -3.50 -3.14
CA SER A 132 -13.64 -2.99 -3.70
C SER A 132 -14.31 -2.06 -2.70
N GLU A 133 -15.15 -1.16 -3.20
CA GLU A 133 -15.86 -0.25 -2.34
C GLU A 133 -16.71 -0.96 -1.29
N GLU A 134 -17.43 -2.02 -1.67
CA GLU A 134 -18.26 -2.78 -0.75
C GLU A 134 -17.43 -3.39 0.39
N GLU A 135 -16.22 -3.84 0.05
CA GLU A 135 -15.26 -4.41 0.99
C GLU A 135 -14.67 -3.33 1.90
N GLN A 136 -14.29 -2.17 1.36
CA GLN A 136 -13.83 -1.02 2.17
C GLN A 136 -14.88 -0.62 3.20
N LEU A 137 -16.14 -0.52 2.80
CA LEU A 137 -17.23 -0.13 3.70
C LEU A 137 -17.51 -1.18 4.77
N ARG A 138 -17.39 -2.47 4.42
CA ARG A 138 -17.51 -3.55 5.40
C ARG A 138 -16.44 -3.40 6.47
N ILE A 139 -15.17 -3.27 6.05
CA ILE A 139 -14.04 -3.11 6.97
C ILE A 139 -14.23 -1.87 7.85
N LEU A 140 -14.58 -0.71 7.27
CA LEU A 140 -14.81 0.51 8.06
C LEU A 140 -15.90 0.32 9.12
N ARG A 141 -16.98 -0.41 8.82
CA ARG A 141 -18.02 -0.74 9.82
C ARG A 141 -17.50 -1.66 10.92
N ASP A 142 -16.70 -2.67 10.56
CA ASP A 142 -16.09 -3.58 11.52
C ASP A 142 -15.16 -2.84 12.50
N TYR A 143 -14.58 -1.73 12.04
CA TYR A 143 -13.75 -0.80 12.84
C TYR A 143 -14.53 0.39 13.42
N GLY A 144 -15.88 0.31 13.47
CA GLY A 144 -16.71 1.22 14.26
C GLY A 144 -17.22 2.47 13.55
N VAL A 145 -17.06 2.58 12.23
CA VAL A 145 -17.69 3.67 11.47
C VAL A 145 -19.19 3.39 11.30
N ASP A 146 -20.02 4.24 11.91
CA ASP A 146 -21.48 4.21 11.70
C ASP A 146 -21.84 5.08 10.49
N PHE A 147 -22.35 4.45 9.44
CA PHE A 147 -22.82 5.14 8.24
C PHE A 147 -24.35 5.25 8.29
N PRO A 148 -24.92 6.44 8.55
CA PRO A 148 -26.36 6.60 8.47
C PRO A 148 -26.78 6.35 7.02
N GLU A 149 -27.59 5.31 6.77
CA GLU A 149 -28.00 4.91 5.40
C GLU A 149 -28.58 6.07 4.58
N LYS A 150 -29.22 7.03 5.26
CA LYS A 150 -29.80 8.23 4.63
C LYS A 150 -28.77 9.25 4.13
N LEU A 151 -27.55 9.18 4.66
CA LEU A 151 -26.43 10.08 4.33
C LEU A 151 -25.39 9.39 3.44
N TRP A 152 -25.49 8.08 3.26
CA TRP A 152 -24.55 7.29 2.46
C TRP A 152 -24.37 7.86 1.05
N GLU A 153 -25.46 8.02 0.29
CA GLU A 153 -25.39 8.52 -1.09
C GLU A 153 -24.76 9.92 -1.19
N GLN A 154 -24.87 10.72 -0.12
CA GLN A 154 -24.28 12.05 -0.07
C GLN A 154 -22.77 12.01 0.21
N TYR A 155 -22.33 11.16 1.15
CA TYR A 155 -20.94 11.16 1.64
C TYR A 155 -20.08 9.99 1.13
N ARG A 156 -20.63 9.09 0.29
CA ARG A 156 -19.92 7.95 -0.30
C ARG A 156 -18.55 8.35 -0.85
N LYS A 157 -18.51 9.41 -1.65
CA LYS A 157 -17.28 9.89 -2.27
C LYS A 157 -16.30 10.49 -1.24
N LEU A 158 -16.81 11.21 -0.23
CA LEU A 158 -16.00 11.69 0.89
C LEU A 158 -15.34 10.51 1.61
N ILE A 159 -16.12 9.49 2.00
CA ILE A 159 -15.64 8.31 2.74
C ILE A 159 -14.49 7.61 2.01
N LEU A 160 -14.66 7.30 0.72
CA LEU A 160 -13.63 6.61 -0.07
C LEU A 160 -12.38 7.49 -0.28
N THR A 161 -12.58 8.80 -0.40
CA THR A 161 -11.47 9.75 -0.50
C THR A 161 -10.72 9.85 0.82
N SER A 162 -11.42 9.88 1.95
CA SER A 162 -10.84 9.90 3.30
C SER A 162 -10.02 8.65 3.62
N VAL A 163 -10.40 7.47 3.13
CA VAL A 163 -9.57 6.24 3.23
C VAL A 163 -8.23 6.45 2.52
N SER A 164 -8.29 6.79 1.23
CA SER A 164 -7.09 7.00 0.42
C SER A 164 -6.19 8.11 0.96
N TYR A 165 -6.79 9.16 1.53
CA TYR A 165 -6.06 10.27 2.12
C TYR A 165 -5.39 9.88 3.45
N SER A 166 -6.12 9.18 4.32
CA SER A 166 -5.57 8.65 5.58
C SER A 166 -4.37 7.75 5.33
N GLU A 167 -4.40 6.92 4.29
CA GLU A 167 -3.28 6.06 3.91
C GLU A 167 -2.10 6.80 3.27
N ARG A 168 -2.33 7.94 2.63
CA ARG A 168 -1.25 8.69 1.95
C ARG A 168 -0.55 9.65 2.89
N TYR A 169 -1.27 10.22 3.85
CA TYR A 169 -0.78 11.32 4.68
C TYR A 169 -0.84 11.04 6.17
N ASN A 170 -1.46 9.93 6.59
CA ASN A 170 -1.72 9.64 8.00
C ASN A 170 -2.36 10.82 8.74
N HIS A 171 -3.38 11.42 8.10
CA HIS A 171 -4.03 12.64 8.57
C HIS A 171 -5.49 12.66 8.09
N THR A 172 -6.34 13.44 8.76
CA THR A 172 -7.70 13.79 8.33
C THR A 172 -7.68 14.87 7.24
N MET A 173 -8.64 14.85 6.32
CA MET A 173 -8.84 15.96 5.37
C MET A 173 -9.58 17.14 6.01
N ASP A 174 -9.33 18.36 5.55
CA ASP A 174 -10.12 19.53 5.94
C ASP A 174 -11.43 19.58 5.14
N VAL A 175 -12.57 19.43 5.82
CA VAL A 175 -13.92 19.50 5.21
C VAL A 175 -14.54 20.87 5.48
N ILE A 176 -14.75 21.67 4.43
CA ILE A 176 -15.19 23.06 4.56
C ILE A 176 -16.70 23.13 4.85
N ASN A 177 -17.09 23.93 5.85
CA ASN A 177 -18.49 24.32 6.13
C ASN A 177 -19.47 23.14 6.30
N ASN A 178 -18.98 21.95 6.63
CA ASN A 178 -19.82 20.77 6.86
C ASN A 178 -19.35 19.98 8.10
N PRO A 179 -19.98 20.22 9.27
CA PRO A 179 -19.67 19.50 10.51
C PRO A 179 -19.88 17.98 10.39
N ILE A 180 -20.91 17.54 9.69
CA ILE A 180 -21.20 16.10 9.51
C ILE A 180 -20.11 15.43 8.67
N GLY A 181 -19.68 16.09 7.59
CA GLY A 181 -18.59 15.60 6.76
C GLY A 181 -17.26 15.54 7.52
N LEU A 182 -17.00 16.52 8.39
CA LEU A 182 -15.83 16.50 9.27
C LEU A 182 -15.87 15.29 10.23
N ASP A 183 -17.00 15.08 10.92
CA ASP A 183 -17.17 13.94 11.83
C ASP A 183 -16.98 12.60 11.10
N ILE A 184 -17.54 12.45 9.90
CA ILE A 184 -17.36 11.26 9.05
C ILE A 184 -15.88 11.03 8.72
N ASN A 185 -15.17 12.08 8.30
CA ASN A 185 -13.77 12.00 7.93
C ASN A 185 -12.87 11.66 9.12
N GLU A 186 -13.16 12.18 10.32
CA GLU A 186 -12.46 11.79 11.56
C GLU A 186 -12.72 10.33 11.95
N MET A 187 -13.97 9.87 11.85
CA MET A 187 -14.33 8.45 12.09
C MET A 187 -13.61 7.52 11.12
N VAL A 188 -13.59 7.86 9.82
CA VAL A 188 -12.89 7.06 8.80
C VAL A 188 -11.39 7.01 9.10
N HIS A 189 -10.76 8.14 9.44
CA HIS A 189 -9.33 8.16 9.78
C HIS A 189 -9.01 7.29 11.01
N ALA A 190 -9.84 7.35 12.05
CA ALA A 190 -9.68 6.51 13.23
C ALA A 190 -9.81 5.01 12.89
N ALA A 191 -10.79 4.64 12.07
CA ALA A 191 -10.98 3.25 11.64
C ALA A 191 -9.84 2.74 10.75
N VAL A 192 -9.34 3.56 9.82
CA VAL A 192 -8.15 3.25 9.01
C VAL A 192 -6.95 3.01 9.91
N SER A 193 -6.72 3.88 10.89
CA SER A 193 -5.60 3.75 11.83
C SER A 193 -5.69 2.45 12.63
N ALA A 194 -6.87 2.13 13.17
CA ALA A 194 -7.11 0.90 13.91
C ALA A 194 -6.95 -0.36 13.03
N TYR A 195 -7.40 -0.32 11.77
CA TYR A 195 -7.21 -1.42 10.82
C TYR A 195 -5.72 -1.77 10.66
N TYR A 196 -4.86 -0.76 10.47
CA TYR A 196 -3.42 -0.98 10.28
C TYR A 196 -2.67 -1.36 11.56
N GLU A 197 -3.20 -1.05 12.74
CA GLU A 197 -2.68 -1.57 14.01
C GLU A 197 -2.89 -3.09 14.13
N ASP A 198 -4.02 -3.61 13.63
CA ASP A 198 -4.37 -5.03 13.65
C ASP A 198 -3.79 -5.84 12.47
N HIS A 199 -3.39 -5.19 11.38
CA HIS A 199 -2.91 -5.82 10.14
C HIS A 199 -1.44 -5.45 9.86
N PRO A 200 -0.46 -6.09 10.53
CA PRO A 200 0.95 -5.71 10.45
C PRO A 200 1.59 -5.89 9.07
N LEU A 201 1.03 -6.75 8.20
CA LEU A 201 1.51 -6.92 6.83
C LEU A 201 0.99 -5.80 5.91
N ALA A 202 -0.26 -5.36 6.09
CA ALA A 202 -0.79 -4.19 5.41
C ALA A 202 -0.08 -2.89 5.87
N LEU A 203 0.33 -2.82 7.13
CA LEU A 203 1.14 -1.72 7.68
C LEU A 203 2.50 -1.60 7.00
N GLU A 204 3.13 -2.72 6.63
CA GLU A 204 4.37 -2.71 5.85
C GLU A 204 4.13 -2.06 4.47
N THR A 205 3.07 -2.47 3.78
CA THR A 205 2.64 -1.88 2.50
C THR A 205 2.41 -0.37 2.62
N LEU A 206 1.74 0.07 3.70
CA LEU A 206 1.48 1.49 3.99
C LEU A 206 2.77 2.30 4.19
N ALA A 207 3.79 1.71 4.80
CA ALA A 207 5.07 2.38 5.02
C ALA A 207 5.78 2.74 3.68
N TYR A 208 5.72 1.86 2.67
CA TYR A 208 6.25 2.17 1.34
C TYR A 208 5.49 3.32 0.67
N LEU A 209 4.16 3.35 0.81
CA LEU A 209 3.34 4.45 0.29
C LEU A 209 3.76 5.79 0.90
N HIS A 210 3.85 5.88 2.24
CA HIS A 210 4.27 7.10 2.92
C HIS A 210 5.66 7.57 2.49
N GLN A 211 6.60 6.66 2.24
CA GLN A 211 7.92 7.02 1.75
C GLN A 211 7.85 7.68 0.35
N SER A 212 7.04 7.14 -0.56
CA SER A 212 6.88 7.70 -1.91
C SER A 212 6.31 9.13 -1.91
N VAL A 213 5.38 9.41 -0.98
CA VAL A 213 4.76 10.73 -0.80
C VAL A 213 5.78 11.76 -0.31
N LEU A 214 6.65 11.36 0.62
CA LEU A 214 7.72 12.21 1.14
C LEU A 214 8.80 12.53 0.09
N GLU A 215 9.08 11.60 -0.82
CA GLU A 215 10.10 11.78 -1.87
C GLU A 215 9.60 12.70 -3.00
N THR A 216 8.31 12.61 -3.35
CA THR A 216 7.69 13.40 -4.42
C THR A 216 7.39 14.87 -4.03
N HIS A 217 7.68 15.28 -2.80
CA HIS A 217 7.40 16.64 -2.29
C HIS A 217 5.91 17.03 -2.42
N ILE A 218 5.00 16.05 -2.44
CA ILE A 218 3.56 16.28 -2.34
C ILE A 218 3.21 16.43 -0.85
N CYS A 219 3.94 17.29 -0.15
CA CYS A 219 3.43 17.97 1.04
C CYS A 219 2.99 19.36 0.61
N GLY A 220 2.12 19.42 -0.41
CA GLY A 220 1.37 20.63 -0.70
C GLY A 220 0.37 20.91 0.43
N PRO A 221 -0.24 22.10 0.49
CA PRO A 221 -1.32 22.38 1.42
C PRO A 221 -2.38 21.27 1.36
N ILE A 222 -2.92 20.92 2.53
CA ILE A 222 -3.97 19.91 2.69
C ILE A 222 -5.11 20.28 1.73
N PRO A 223 -5.44 19.41 0.75
CA PRO A 223 -6.53 19.69 -0.18
C PRO A 223 -7.83 19.79 0.61
N LEU A 224 -8.55 20.89 0.40
CA LEU A 224 -9.85 21.09 1.02
C LEU A 224 -10.92 20.31 0.25
N LEU A 225 -11.85 19.68 0.96
CA LEU A 225 -13.00 19.00 0.36
C LEU A 225 -14.31 19.67 0.75
N ASP A 226 -15.28 19.62 -0.17
CA ASP A 226 -16.69 19.75 0.18
C ASP A 226 -17.27 18.45 0.74
N SER A 227 -18.57 18.50 1.06
CA SER A 227 -19.34 17.36 1.56
C SER A 227 -19.34 16.14 0.64
N ASP A 228 -19.14 16.37 -0.66
CA ASP A 228 -19.28 15.36 -1.70
C ASP A 228 -17.91 14.80 -2.09
N GLY A 229 -16.85 15.11 -1.31
CA GLY A 229 -15.49 14.68 -1.58
C GLY A 229 -14.91 15.29 -2.86
N GLN A 230 -15.38 16.47 -3.28
CA GLN A 230 -14.76 17.23 -4.36
C GLN A 230 -13.71 18.18 -3.82
N LEU A 231 -12.57 18.26 -4.52
CA LEU A 231 -11.55 19.25 -4.24
C LEU A 231 -12.15 20.65 -4.40
N CYS A 232 -12.11 21.43 -3.32
CA CYS A 232 -12.60 22.78 -3.27
C CYS A 232 -11.45 23.75 -3.11
N GLY A 233 -11.50 24.85 -3.86
CA GLY A 233 -10.67 26.04 -3.61
C GLY A 233 -9.17 25.79 -3.48
N TRP A 234 -8.49 25.50 -4.59
CA TRP A 234 -7.19 26.14 -4.81
C TRP A 234 -7.47 27.50 -5.45
N GLU A 235 -7.85 28.49 -4.65
CA GLU A 235 -7.55 29.86 -5.06
C GLU A 235 -6.05 30.04 -4.80
N GLU A 236 -5.27 30.07 -5.88
CA GLU A 236 -3.82 30.21 -5.94
C GLU A 236 -3.22 31.01 -4.77
N PRO A 237 -2.25 30.49 -4.00
CA PRO A 237 -1.28 31.39 -3.42
C PRO A 237 -0.34 31.77 -4.56
N TYR A 238 -0.35 33.03 -4.97
CA TYR A 238 0.73 33.82 -5.58
C TYR A 238 0.19 34.79 -6.65
N LYS A 239 -0.08 36.02 -6.21
CA LYS A 239 0.26 37.20 -7.02
C LYS A 239 1.77 37.43 -6.96
#